data_AF-A0A0A1DR46-F1
#
_entry.id   AF-A0A0A1DR46-F1
#
_cell.length_a   1.000
_cell.length_b   1.000
_cell.length_c   1.000
_cell.angle_alpha   90.00
_cell.angle_beta   90.00
_cell.angle_gamma   90.00
#
_symmetry.space_group_name_H-M   'P 1'
#
loop_
_entity.id
_entity.type
_entity.pdbx_description
1 polymer ?
#
loop_
_entity_poly.entity_id
_entity_poly.type
_entity_poly.pdbx_seq_one_letter_code
_entity_poly.pdbx_strand_id
1 'polypeptide(L)'
;MTSAQAAARVLRDRFGAGARILCLGADGLRAALDEAGLVPLGVAGGEAGEDGGAGDDGADAVASGYGPDLRWGDLMRVAVRIRDGLPWVASNTDHTIPTPYGVAPGHGVLVDMLSRFTGVTPEVAGKPSRPLLDETIRRVGGSRPLMVGDRLDTDIEGARNAGIDSLLVLTGVTGLAELVAAGPALRPTYLSPDLAGLTTAHPAPAGDGERWVLGGWAGSVRDGRLQIEPTEPTEPDEADWWRVAAATAWHHLDTTGAVVDIAGLRVPGRERPAR
;
A
#
# COMPACT_ATOMS: atom_id res chain seq x y z
N MET A 1 -10.63 -9.60 -0.68
CA MET A 1 -9.86 -10.16 0.44
C MET A 1 -9.29 -8.99 1.23
N THR A 2 -9.32 -9.02 2.56
CA THR A 2 -8.70 -8.00 3.42
C THR A 2 -7.26 -8.40 3.84
N SER A 3 -6.48 -7.44 4.30
CA SER A 3 -5.16 -7.69 4.92
C SER A 3 -5.24 -8.64 6.13
N ALA A 4 -6.33 -8.55 6.91
CA ALA A 4 -6.61 -9.47 8.01
C ALA A 4 -6.80 -10.92 7.54
N GLN A 5 -7.58 -11.14 6.47
CA GLN A 5 -7.77 -12.47 5.87
C GLN A 5 -6.47 -13.03 5.29
N ALA A 6 -5.60 -12.18 4.75
CA ALA A 6 -4.30 -12.61 4.28
C ALA A 6 -3.39 -13.05 5.44
N ALA A 7 -3.34 -12.28 6.54
CA ALA A 7 -2.58 -12.66 7.74
C ALA A 7 -3.04 -14.00 8.32
N ALA A 8 -4.37 -14.18 8.43
CA ALA A 8 -4.95 -15.43 8.88
C ALA A 8 -4.56 -16.61 7.97
N ARG A 9 -4.49 -16.40 6.65
CA ARG A 9 -4.05 -17.45 5.73
C ARG A 9 -2.58 -17.79 5.86
N VAL A 10 -1.69 -16.79 5.95
CA VAL A 10 -0.25 -17.02 6.18
C VAL A 10 -0.04 -17.86 7.44
N LEU A 11 -0.75 -17.53 8.52
CA LEU A 11 -0.71 -18.28 9.77
C LEU A 11 -1.27 -19.69 9.60
N ARG A 12 -2.40 -19.85 8.91
CA ARG A 12 -3.01 -21.16 8.65
C ARG A 12 -2.12 -22.07 7.81
N ASP A 13 -1.49 -21.54 6.77
CA ASP A 13 -0.59 -22.30 5.89
C ASP A 13 0.68 -22.73 6.63
N ARG A 14 1.15 -21.92 7.60
CA ARG A 14 2.38 -22.17 8.36
C ARG A 14 2.18 -23.06 9.60
N PHE A 15 1.10 -22.86 10.35
CA PHE A 15 0.87 -23.51 11.64
C PHE A 15 -0.27 -24.55 11.61
N GLY A 16 -1.06 -24.58 10.54
CA GLY A 16 -2.15 -25.53 10.38
C GLY A 16 -3.43 -25.13 11.11
N ALA A 17 -4.42 -26.03 11.06
CA ALA A 17 -5.72 -25.83 11.68
C ALA A 17 -5.65 -25.85 13.21
N GLY A 18 -6.41 -24.97 13.87
CA GLY A 18 -6.50 -24.94 15.32
C GLY A 18 -5.29 -24.29 16.02
N ALA A 19 -4.32 -23.77 15.27
CA ALA A 19 -3.20 -23.02 15.85
C ALA A 19 -3.71 -21.79 16.62
N ARG A 20 -3.08 -21.54 17.77
CA ARG A 20 -3.48 -20.53 18.76
C ARG A 20 -2.73 -19.24 18.49
N ILE A 21 -3.45 -18.19 18.10
CA ILE A 21 -2.86 -16.95 17.60
C ILE A 21 -3.11 -15.83 18.58
N LEU A 22 -2.06 -15.26 19.17
CA LEU A 22 -2.16 -14.06 19.99
C LEU A 22 -2.53 -12.86 19.10
N CYS A 23 -3.76 -12.37 19.24
CA CYS A 23 -4.35 -11.38 18.34
C CYS A 23 -4.21 -9.96 18.90
N LEU A 24 -3.34 -9.15 18.27
CA LEU A 24 -3.18 -7.72 18.55
C LEU A 24 -3.82 -6.88 17.44
N GLY A 25 -5.14 -6.69 17.51
CA GLY A 25 -5.89 -5.91 16.53
C GLY A 25 -7.38 -5.86 16.86
N ALA A 26 -8.15 -5.12 16.06
CA ALA A 26 -9.60 -5.04 16.22
C ALA A 26 -10.34 -6.34 15.79
N ASP A 27 -11.66 -6.37 15.99
CA ASP A 27 -12.53 -7.52 15.73
C ASP A 27 -12.41 -8.09 14.31
N GLY A 28 -12.14 -7.25 13.32
CA GLY A 28 -11.93 -7.69 11.94
C GLY A 28 -10.75 -8.66 11.77
N LEU A 29 -9.68 -8.51 12.57
CA LEU A 29 -8.56 -9.46 12.58
C LEU A 29 -8.94 -10.76 13.29
N ARG A 30 -9.63 -10.65 14.43
CA ARG A 30 -10.12 -11.80 15.19
C ARG A 30 -11.06 -12.67 14.37
N ALA A 31 -12.03 -12.06 13.67
CA ALA A 31 -12.95 -12.76 12.79
C ALA A 31 -12.23 -13.47 11.64
N ALA A 32 -11.25 -12.80 11.00
CA ALA A 32 -10.48 -13.42 9.93
C ALA A 32 -9.67 -14.66 10.38
N LEU A 33 -9.13 -14.64 11.60
CA LEU A 33 -8.44 -15.78 12.20
C LEU A 33 -9.42 -16.95 12.44
N ASP A 34 -10.58 -16.66 13.02
CA ASP A 34 -11.63 -17.66 13.29
C ASP A 34 -12.16 -18.30 11.99
N GLU A 35 -12.46 -17.48 10.97
CA GLU A 35 -12.89 -17.94 9.63
C GLU A 35 -11.84 -18.84 8.94
N ALA A 36 -10.54 -18.61 9.21
CA ALA A 36 -9.45 -19.44 8.72
C ALA A 36 -9.26 -20.73 9.55
N GLY A 37 -10.10 -20.98 10.55
CA GLY A 37 -10.05 -22.11 11.47
C GLY A 37 -8.84 -22.08 12.40
N LEU A 38 -8.39 -20.88 12.78
CA LEU A 38 -7.38 -20.63 13.82
C LEU A 38 -8.08 -20.25 15.13
N VAL A 39 -7.37 -20.30 16.25
CA VAL A 39 -7.90 -19.96 17.57
C VAL A 39 -7.36 -18.60 18.02
N PRO A 40 -8.09 -17.48 17.84
CA PRO A 40 -7.63 -16.17 18.27
C PRO A 40 -7.64 -16.03 19.80
N LEU A 41 -6.47 -15.85 20.39
CA LEU A 41 -6.27 -15.56 21.80
C LEU A 41 -6.35 -14.06 22.08
N GLY A 42 -6.89 -13.68 23.23
CA GLY A 42 -6.86 -12.30 23.73
C GLY A 42 -5.50 -11.97 24.35
N VAL A 43 -5.21 -10.67 24.49
CA VAL A 43 -3.97 -10.19 25.13
C VAL A 43 -4.15 -9.94 26.64
N ALA A 44 -5.38 -10.05 27.16
CA ALA A 44 -5.64 -9.91 28.59
C ALA A 44 -4.90 -11.00 29.38
N GLY A 45 -4.02 -10.56 30.28
CA GLY A 45 -3.26 -11.43 31.17
C GLY A 45 -4.02 -11.65 32.48
N GLY A 46 -4.03 -12.90 32.94
CA GLY A 46 -4.42 -13.28 34.29
C GLY A 46 -5.94 -13.31 34.50
N GLU A 47 -6.45 -14.52 34.71
CA GLU A 47 -7.86 -14.87 34.85
C GLU A 47 -8.62 -14.85 33.53
N ALA A 48 -9.25 -15.99 33.22
CA ALA A 48 -10.17 -16.09 32.10
C ALA A 48 -11.11 -14.89 32.14
N GLY A 49 -11.09 -14.05 31.10
CA GLY A 49 -12.14 -13.07 30.90
C GLY A 49 -13.50 -13.79 30.92
N GLU A 50 -14.59 -13.02 31.04
CA GLU A 50 -15.97 -13.55 31.08
C GLU A 50 -16.28 -14.51 29.90
N ASP A 51 -15.45 -14.49 28.86
CA ASP A 51 -15.52 -15.28 27.63
C ASP A 51 -14.70 -16.60 27.66
N GLY A 52 -14.01 -16.93 28.77
CA GLY A 52 -13.29 -18.20 28.92
C GLY A 52 -11.97 -18.32 28.14
N GLY A 53 -11.44 -17.22 27.60
CA GLY A 53 -10.20 -17.21 26.82
C GLY A 53 -8.97 -17.53 27.68
N ALA A 54 -8.27 -18.62 27.38
CA ALA A 54 -6.91 -18.85 27.86
C ALA A 54 -6.05 -17.63 27.52
N GLY A 55 -5.22 -17.16 28.47
CA GLY A 55 -4.31 -16.03 28.27
C GLY A 55 -3.30 -16.27 27.14
N ASP A 56 -2.22 -15.48 27.10
CA ASP A 56 -1.18 -15.56 26.08
C ASP A 56 -0.30 -16.84 26.16
N ASP A 57 -0.55 -17.72 27.14
CA ASP A 57 0.12 -19.01 27.28
C ASP A 57 -0.28 -20.04 26.21
N GLY A 58 0.73 -20.66 25.61
CA GLY A 58 0.57 -21.64 24.53
C GLY A 58 0.12 -21.02 23.20
N ALA A 59 0.43 -19.75 22.95
CA ALA A 59 0.29 -19.16 21.63
C ALA A 59 1.38 -19.70 20.68
N ASP A 60 1.00 -20.02 19.44
CA ASP A 60 1.90 -20.50 18.39
C ASP A 60 2.53 -19.35 17.60
N ALA A 61 1.82 -18.22 17.50
CA ALA A 61 2.26 -17.01 16.79
C ALA A 61 1.47 -15.77 17.24
N VAL A 62 1.95 -14.59 16.83
CA VAL A 62 1.27 -13.29 16.94
C VAL A 62 0.71 -12.87 15.59
N ALA A 63 -0.53 -12.37 15.58
CA ALA A 63 -1.08 -11.60 14.48
C ALA A 63 -1.30 -10.15 14.92
N SER A 64 -0.83 -9.17 14.15
CA SER A 64 -1.11 -7.76 14.40
C SER A 64 -1.91 -7.07 13.28
N GLY A 65 -2.77 -6.14 13.66
CA GLY A 65 -3.54 -5.34 12.73
C GLY A 65 -3.97 -4.00 13.33
N TYR A 66 -4.54 -3.14 12.49
CA TYR A 66 -5.06 -1.87 12.95
C TYR A 66 -6.16 -2.07 14.02
N GLY A 67 -6.10 -1.26 15.06
CA GLY A 67 -7.11 -1.19 16.11
C GLY A 67 -7.01 0.14 16.85
N PRO A 68 -8.02 1.03 16.77
CA PRO A 68 -7.95 2.35 17.41
C PRO A 68 -7.98 2.28 18.94
N ASP A 69 -8.56 1.22 19.50
CA ASP A 69 -8.76 1.02 20.93
C ASP A 69 -7.72 0.06 21.56
N LEU A 70 -6.61 -0.21 20.87
CA LEU A 70 -5.54 -1.05 21.40
C LEU A 70 -4.96 -0.44 22.68
N ARG A 71 -4.93 -1.24 23.74
CA ARG A 71 -4.46 -0.78 25.05
C ARG A 71 -2.95 -0.89 25.11
N TRP A 72 -2.31 0.11 25.74
CA TRP A 72 -0.85 0.09 25.93
C TRP A 72 -0.34 -1.17 26.64
N GLY A 73 -1.11 -1.68 27.61
CA GLY A 73 -0.80 -2.94 28.30
C GLY A 73 -0.72 -4.15 27.36
N ASP A 74 -1.56 -4.18 26.32
CA ASP A 74 -1.59 -5.28 25.36
C ASP A 74 -0.39 -5.21 24.42
N LEU A 75 -0.01 -3.99 23.98
CA LEU A 75 1.21 -3.77 23.21
C LEU A 75 2.45 -4.26 23.97
N MET A 76 2.58 -3.92 25.25
CA MET A 76 3.72 -4.33 26.08
C MET A 76 3.82 -5.85 26.21
N ARG A 77 2.70 -6.55 26.45
CA ARG A 77 2.68 -8.01 26.56
C ARG A 77 3.05 -8.69 25.26
N VAL A 78 2.43 -8.28 24.15
CA VAL A 78 2.74 -8.82 22.83
C VAL A 78 4.19 -8.55 22.44
N ALA A 79 4.73 -7.36 22.75
CA ALA A 79 6.13 -7.05 22.51
C ALA A 79 7.07 -8.03 23.24
N VAL A 80 6.78 -8.36 24.50
CA VAL A 80 7.56 -9.38 25.24
C VAL A 80 7.47 -10.74 24.54
N ARG A 81 6.27 -11.20 24.17
CA ARG A 81 6.10 -12.49 23.48
C ARG A 81 6.86 -12.56 22.16
N ILE A 82 6.81 -11.50 21.34
CA ILE A 82 7.58 -11.41 20.09
C ILE A 82 9.09 -11.50 20.38
N ARG A 83 9.57 -10.75 21.38
CA ARG A 83 10.99 -10.74 21.77
C ARG A 83 11.46 -12.09 22.30
N ASP A 84 10.57 -12.85 22.95
CA ASP A 84 10.83 -14.20 23.44
C ASP A 84 10.79 -15.26 22.33
N GLY A 85 10.55 -14.84 21.08
CA GLY A 85 10.69 -15.67 19.89
C GLY A 85 9.39 -16.13 19.25
N LEU A 86 8.23 -15.62 19.69
CA LEU A 86 6.97 -15.94 19.03
C LEU A 86 6.96 -15.38 17.59
N PRO A 87 6.73 -16.22 16.57
CA PRO A 87 6.61 -15.75 15.19
C PRO A 87 5.52 -14.68 15.06
N TRP A 88 5.79 -13.63 14.29
CA TRP A 88 4.89 -12.49 14.18
C TRP A 88 4.53 -12.21 12.73
N VAL A 89 3.22 -12.17 12.47
CA VAL A 89 2.62 -11.78 11.19
C VAL A 89 1.86 -10.47 11.35
N ALA A 90 2.21 -9.47 10.54
CA ALA A 90 1.51 -8.19 10.46
C ALA A 90 0.54 -8.20 9.26
N SER A 91 -0.70 -7.78 9.47
CA SER A 91 -1.70 -7.75 8.40
C SER A 91 -1.37 -6.75 7.29
N ASN A 92 -0.82 -5.58 7.61
CA ASN A 92 -0.26 -4.60 6.66
C ASN A 92 0.79 -3.74 7.38
N THR A 93 1.45 -2.84 6.66
CA THR A 93 2.44 -1.91 7.23
C THR A 93 2.17 -0.46 6.86
N ASP A 94 0.91 -0.12 6.59
CA ASP A 94 0.53 1.24 6.19
C ASP A 94 0.80 2.23 7.34
N HIS A 95 1.70 3.20 7.13
CA HIS A 95 2.04 4.21 8.14
C HIS A 95 0.91 5.21 8.41
N THR A 96 -0.05 5.32 7.52
CA THR A 96 -1.09 6.35 7.56
C THR A 96 -2.47 5.76 7.34
N ILE A 97 -3.47 6.34 8.01
CA ILE A 97 -4.88 6.07 7.79
C ILE A 97 -5.65 7.41 7.70
N PRO A 98 -6.59 7.57 6.74
CA PRO A 98 -7.46 8.73 6.71
C PRO A 98 -8.50 8.67 7.84
N THR A 99 -8.68 9.77 8.57
CA THR A 99 -9.71 9.92 9.61
C THR A 99 -10.47 11.25 9.43
N PRO A 100 -11.63 11.44 10.10
CA PRO A 100 -12.38 12.69 10.02
C PRO A 100 -11.61 13.94 10.49
N TYR A 101 -10.52 13.77 11.23
CA TYR A 101 -9.71 14.85 11.78
C TYR A 101 -8.30 14.93 11.15
N GLY A 102 -8.06 14.19 10.07
CA GLY A 102 -6.84 14.28 9.26
C GLY A 102 -6.19 12.93 8.99
N VAL A 103 -4.96 12.96 8.49
CA VAL A 103 -4.13 11.76 8.32
C VAL A 103 -3.57 11.38 9.68
N ALA A 104 -3.86 10.15 10.14
CA ALA A 104 -3.44 9.63 11.44
C ALA A 104 -2.47 8.45 11.30
N PRO A 105 -1.75 8.07 12.38
CA PRO A 105 -0.92 6.87 12.39
C PRO A 105 -1.71 5.60 12.03
N GLY A 106 -1.24 4.88 11.02
CA GLY A 106 -1.73 3.57 10.63
C GLY A 106 -1.04 2.44 11.40
N HIS A 107 -1.38 1.20 11.05
CA HIS A 107 -0.80 0.00 11.68
C HIS A 107 0.72 -0.11 11.47
N GLY A 108 1.27 0.43 10.39
CA GLY A 108 2.73 0.49 10.15
C GLY A 108 3.50 1.20 11.27
N VAL A 109 2.92 2.21 11.91
CA VAL A 109 3.57 2.90 13.05
C VAL A 109 3.68 1.99 14.27
N LEU A 110 2.65 1.16 14.53
CA LEU A 110 2.69 0.13 15.56
C LEU A 110 3.73 -0.94 15.22
N VAL A 111 3.78 -1.39 13.96
CA VAL A 111 4.76 -2.37 13.49
C VAL A 111 6.19 -1.84 13.70
N ASP A 112 6.48 -0.60 13.34
CA ASP A 112 7.79 0.01 13.54
C ASP A 112 8.17 0.10 15.03
N MET A 113 7.21 0.49 15.88
CA MET A 113 7.41 0.56 17.33
C MET A 113 7.78 -0.81 17.90
N LEU A 114 6.99 -1.84 17.59
CA LEU A 114 7.25 -3.20 18.07
C LEU A 114 8.56 -3.76 17.51
N SER A 115 8.84 -3.55 16.22
CA SER A 115 10.07 -4.04 15.58
C SER A 115 11.32 -3.43 16.23
N ARG A 116 11.30 -2.14 16.55
CA ARG A 116 12.41 -1.44 17.22
C ARG A 116 12.66 -1.96 18.63
N PHE A 117 11.61 -2.22 19.41
CA PHE A 117 11.76 -2.72 20.78
C PHE A 117 12.19 -4.19 20.81
N THR A 118 11.59 -5.03 19.95
CA THR A 118 11.79 -6.48 19.94
C THR A 118 13.05 -6.91 19.20
N GLY A 119 13.50 -6.11 18.23
CA GLY A 119 14.55 -6.49 17.28
C GLY A 119 14.06 -7.49 16.22
N VAL A 120 12.75 -7.70 16.09
CA VAL A 120 12.13 -8.67 15.19
C VAL A 120 11.34 -7.94 14.09
N THR A 121 11.55 -8.31 12.83
CA THR A 121 10.74 -7.85 11.70
C THR A 121 9.62 -8.85 11.43
N PRO A 122 8.35 -8.42 11.31
CA PRO A 122 7.24 -9.34 11.03
C PRO A 122 7.27 -9.84 9.59
N GLU A 123 6.61 -10.98 9.38
CA GLU A 123 6.12 -11.36 8.07
C GLU A 123 4.88 -10.52 7.74
N VAL A 124 4.88 -9.81 6.61
CA VAL A 124 3.76 -8.93 6.21
C VAL A 124 2.85 -9.66 5.24
N ALA A 125 1.59 -9.85 5.61
CA ALA A 125 0.63 -10.60 4.79
C ALA A 125 -0.16 -9.73 3.80
N GLY A 126 -0.23 -8.42 4.01
CA GLY A 126 -0.88 -7.46 3.11
C GLY A 126 -0.12 -7.24 1.81
N LYS A 127 -0.60 -6.33 0.97
CA LYS A 127 0.20 -5.79 -0.15
C LYS A 127 1.50 -5.19 0.44
N PRO A 128 2.65 -5.28 -0.25
CA PRO A 128 2.87 -5.76 -1.62
C PRO A 128 3.06 -7.28 -1.74
N SER A 129 2.70 -8.07 -0.72
CA SER A 129 2.96 -9.51 -0.76
C SER A 129 2.16 -10.20 -1.87
N ARG A 130 2.90 -10.94 -2.71
CA ARG A 130 2.37 -11.74 -3.82
C ARG A 130 1.27 -12.75 -3.42
N PRO A 131 1.32 -13.41 -2.24
CA PRO A 131 0.30 -14.39 -1.85
C PRO A 131 -1.13 -13.84 -1.77
N LEU A 132 -1.32 -12.59 -1.30
CA LEU A 132 -2.64 -11.95 -1.23
C LEU A 132 -3.24 -11.74 -2.62
N LEU A 133 -2.39 -11.31 -3.56
CA LEU A 133 -2.78 -11.01 -4.92
C LEU A 133 -3.07 -12.30 -5.71
N ASP A 134 -2.22 -13.32 -5.60
CA ASP A 134 -2.41 -14.63 -6.24
C ASP A 134 -3.71 -15.31 -5.80
N GLU A 135 -4.06 -15.27 -4.52
CA GLU A 135 -5.33 -15.80 -4.02
C GLU A 135 -6.53 -14.97 -4.48
N THR A 136 -6.39 -13.64 -4.54
CA THR A 136 -7.46 -12.77 -5.07
C THR A 136 -7.76 -13.10 -6.52
N ILE A 137 -6.72 -13.29 -7.36
CA ILE A 137 -6.87 -13.73 -8.75
C ILE A 137 -7.55 -15.10 -8.82
N ARG A 138 -7.09 -16.06 -8.01
CA ARG A 138 -7.69 -17.41 -7.97
C ARG A 138 -9.17 -17.39 -7.60
N ARG A 139 -9.60 -16.49 -6.71
CA ARG A 139 -11.01 -16.37 -6.28
C ARG A 139 -11.89 -15.65 -7.28
N VAL A 140 -11.44 -14.51 -7.79
CA VAL A 140 -12.23 -13.67 -8.71
C VAL A 140 -12.34 -14.33 -10.09
N GLY A 141 -11.32 -15.09 -10.48
CA GLY A 141 -11.19 -15.61 -11.84
C GLY A 141 -10.83 -14.50 -12.84
N GLY A 142 -10.51 -14.91 -14.07
CA GLY A 142 -10.10 -13.99 -15.14
C GLY A 142 -8.68 -14.25 -15.64
N SER A 143 -8.46 -14.02 -16.92
CA SER A 143 -7.17 -14.25 -17.59
C SER A 143 -6.24 -13.03 -17.58
N ARG A 144 -6.79 -11.84 -17.31
CA ARG A 144 -6.08 -10.55 -17.34
C ARG A 144 -6.55 -9.65 -16.19
N PRO A 145 -6.17 -9.94 -14.93
CA PRO A 145 -6.51 -9.08 -13.81
C PRO A 145 -5.87 -7.69 -13.98
N LEU A 146 -6.49 -6.67 -13.39
CA LEU A 146 -5.98 -5.30 -13.31
C LEU A 146 -5.99 -4.90 -11.83
N MET A 147 -4.83 -4.51 -11.31
CA MET A 147 -4.75 -3.91 -9.97
C MET A 147 -5.12 -2.44 -10.05
N VAL A 148 -6.04 -1.97 -9.21
CA VAL A 148 -6.42 -0.56 -9.13
C VAL A 148 -6.16 -0.07 -7.73
N GLY A 149 -5.43 1.04 -7.59
CA GLY A 149 -5.04 1.57 -6.29
C GLY A 149 -4.44 2.96 -6.35
N ASP A 150 -4.14 3.54 -5.19
CA ASP A 150 -3.70 4.92 -5.02
C ASP A 150 -2.30 5.03 -4.40
N ARG A 151 -1.65 3.90 -4.11
CA ARG A 151 -0.32 3.84 -3.47
C ARG A 151 0.72 3.11 -4.33
N LEU A 152 1.87 3.76 -4.53
CA LEU A 152 2.99 3.14 -5.24
C LEU A 152 3.59 1.95 -4.49
N ASP A 153 3.82 2.11 -3.19
CA ASP A 153 4.54 1.19 -2.28
C ASP A 153 3.76 -0.09 -1.91
N THR A 154 2.51 -0.20 -2.33
CA THR A 154 1.64 -1.32 -1.97
C THR A 154 0.86 -1.82 -3.18
N ASP A 155 0.06 -0.97 -3.81
CA ASP A 155 -0.78 -1.37 -4.94
C ASP A 155 0.05 -1.62 -6.19
N ILE A 156 0.88 -0.64 -6.57
CA ILE A 156 1.65 -0.70 -7.81
C ILE A 156 2.81 -1.68 -7.66
N GLU A 157 3.56 -1.61 -6.56
CA GLU A 157 4.61 -2.58 -6.26
C GLU A 157 4.06 -4.01 -6.21
N GLY A 158 2.92 -4.22 -5.53
CA GLY A 158 2.26 -5.52 -5.46
C GLY A 158 1.87 -6.06 -6.83
N ALA A 159 1.29 -5.22 -7.69
CA ALA A 159 0.95 -5.58 -9.06
C ALA A 159 2.19 -5.97 -9.88
N ARG A 160 3.26 -5.18 -9.81
CA ARG A 160 4.52 -5.44 -10.50
C ARG A 160 5.17 -6.74 -10.04
N ASN A 161 5.18 -7.00 -8.73
CA ASN A 161 5.70 -8.25 -8.15
C ASN A 161 4.89 -9.50 -8.55
N ALA A 162 3.60 -9.33 -8.84
CA ALA A 162 2.75 -10.41 -9.34
C ALA A 162 2.70 -10.51 -10.88
N GLY A 163 3.33 -9.59 -11.61
CA GLY A 163 3.28 -9.55 -13.07
C GLY A 163 1.90 -9.17 -13.62
N ILE A 164 1.19 -8.30 -12.92
CA ILE A 164 -0.17 -7.85 -13.26
C ILE A 164 -0.13 -6.38 -13.66
N ASP A 165 -0.94 -6.01 -14.65
CA ASP A 165 -1.13 -4.61 -15.03
C ASP A 165 -1.73 -3.81 -13.86
N SER A 166 -1.33 -2.55 -13.71
CA SER A 166 -1.85 -1.68 -12.66
C SER A 166 -2.34 -0.35 -13.17
N LEU A 167 -3.43 0.15 -12.56
CA LEU A 167 -3.95 1.49 -12.73
C LEU A 167 -3.76 2.26 -11.41
N LEU A 168 -2.92 3.29 -11.45
CA LEU A 168 -2.81 4.26 -10.36
C LEU A 168 -3.90 5.32 -10.50
N VAL A 169 -4.69 5.52 -9.45
CA VAL A 169 -5.63 6.64 -9.33
C VAL A 169 -5.11 7.71 -8.36
N LEU A 170 -5.35 8.97 -8.67
CA LEU A 170 -4.76 10.13 -7.96
C LEU A 170 -5.76 10.82 -7.03
N THR A 171 -6.69 10.03 -6.49
CA THR A 171 -7.71 10.44 -5.50
C THR A 171 -7.26 10.20 -4.06
N GLY A 172 -6.14 9.53 -3.85
CA GLY A 172 -5.69 9.04 -2.54
C GLY A 172 -4.31 9.53 -2.14
N VAL A 173 -3.41 8.60 -1.80
CA VAL A 173 -2.12 8.90 -1.14
C VAL A 173 -1.05 9.42 -2.10
N THR A 174 -0.88 8.81 -3.28
CA THR A 174 0.23 9.17 -4.19
C THR A 174 0.00 10.55 -4.81
N GLY A 175 0.94 11.47 -4.57
CA GLY A 175 0.99 12.79 -5.19
C GLY A 175 1.97 12.86 -6.36
N LEU A 176 2.21 14.10 -6.84
CA LEU A 176 3.16 14.32 -7.93
C LEU A 176 4.58 13.99 -7.52
N ALA A 177 4.97 14.38 -6.29
CA ALA A 177 6.33 14.18 -5.79
C ALA A 177 6.68 12.68 -5.76
N GLU A 178 5.80 11.84 -5.24
CA GLU A 178 6.00 10.39 -5.22
C GLU A 178 6.01 9.80 -6.65
N LEU A 179 5.10 10.26 -7.51
CA LEU A 179 4.99 9.78 -8.89
C LEU A 179 6.26 10.05 -9.70
N VAL A 180 6.79 11.27 -9.68
CA VAL A 180 7.98 11.63 -10.48
C VAL A 180 9.25 10.98 -9.96
N ALA A 181 9.29 10.63 -8.67
CA ALA A 181 10.39 9.93 -8.03
C ALA A 181 10.32 8.40 -8.19
N ALA A 182 9.25 7.85 -8.78
CA ALA A 182 9.02 6.42 -8.86
C ALA A 182 10.09 5.71 -9.72
N GLY A 183 10.88 4.85 -9.09
CA GLY A 183 11.79 3.92 -9.77
C GLY A 183 11.03 2.82 -10.52
N PRO A 184 11.70 2.04 -11.39
CA PRO A 184 11.04 1.09 -12.28
C PRO A 184 10.07 0.12 -11.59
N ALA A 185 10.36 -0.35 -10.37
CA ALA A 185 9.51 -1.27 -9.61
C ALA A 185 8.18 -0.64 -9.13
N LEU A 186 8.10 0.68 -9.06
CA LEU A 186 6.97 1.44 -8.53
C LEU A 186 6.17 2.15 -9.63
N ARG A 187 6.46 1.90 -10.91
CA ARG A 187 5.76 2.57 -12.03
C ARG A 187 4.49 1.81 -12.42
N PRO A 188 3.32 2.46 -12.46
CA PRO A 188 2.07 1.83 -12.89
C PRO A 188 2.03 1.58 -14.39
N THR A 189 1.18 0.65 -14.83
CA THR A 189 0.92 0.42 -16.27
C THR A 189 0.05 1.54 -16.85
N TYR A 190 -0.92 2.00 -16.05
CA TYR A 190 -1.93 3.00 -16.42
C TYR A 190 -2.04 4.07 -15.33
N LEU A 191 -2.43 5.27 -15.72
CA LEU A 191 -2.52 6.42 -14.83
C LEU A 191 -3.79 7.22 -15.14
N SER A 192 -4.55 7.58 -14.10
CA SER A 192 -5.78 8.35 -14.20
C SER A 192 -5.98 9.24 -12.97
N PRO A 193 -6.62 10.42 -13.11
CA PRO A 193 -7.02 11.22 -11.96
C PRO A 193 -7.91 10.45 -10.99
N ASP A 194 -8.83 9.62 -11.50
CA ASP A 194 -9.80 8.85 -10.72
C ASP A 194 -10.25 7.56 -11.44
N LEU A 195 -11.30 6.91 -10.91
CA LEU A 195 -11.86 5.65 -11.43
C LEU A 195 -12.54 5.76 -12.80
N ALA A 196 -12.84 6.96 -13.31
CA ALA A 196 -13.34 7.11 -14.68
C ALA A 196 -12.34 6.58 -15.72
N GLY A 197 -11.05 6.52 -15.34
CA GLY A 197 -9.98 5.89 -16.12
C GLY A 197 -10.21 4.41 -16.45
N LEU A 198 -11.11 3.71 -15.76
CA LEU A 198 -11.43 2.31 -16.07
C LEU A 198 -12.13 2.14 -17.42
N THR A 199 -12.77 3.19 -17.92
CA THR A 199 -13.58 3.14 -19.16
C THR A 199 -13.01 3.99 -20.29
N THR A 200 -11.80 4.53 -20.12
CA THR A 200 -11.15 5.40 -21.11
C THR A 200 -9.88 4.77 -21.64
N ALA A 201 -9.42 5.25 -22.80
CA ALA A 201 -8.15 4.84 -23.36
C ALA A 201 -6.97 5.45 -22.58
N HIS A 202 -5.87 4.71 -22.51
CA HIS A 202 -4.60 5.13 -21.90
C HIS A 202 -3.49 5.17 -22.95
N PRO A 203 -3.51 6.15 -23.88
CA PRO A 203 -2.42 6.32 -24.84
C PRO A 203 -1.11 6.63 -24.11
N ALA A 204 -0.01 6.05 -24.59
CA ALA A 204 1.31 6.39 -24.11
C ALA A 204 1.78 7.72 -24.74
N PRO A 205 2.45 8.62 -23.98
CA PRO A 205 3.09 9.79 -24.56
C PRO A 205 4.13 9.41 -25.62
N ALA A 206 4.09 10.08 -26.76
CA ALA A 206 5.11 9.94 -27.80
C ALA A 206 6.28 10.86 -27.46
N GLY A 207 7.52 10.39 -27.57
CA GLY A 207 8.69 11.23 -27.30
C GLY A 207 9.96 10.76 -27.99
N ASP A 208 10.94 11.67 -28.06
CA ASP A 208 12.24 11.49 -28.73
C ASP A 208 13.42 11.43 -27.75
N GLY A 209 13.14 11.42 -26.44
CA GLY A 209 14.16 11.43 -25.38
C GLY A 209 14.45 12.84 -24.82
N GLU A 210 14.00 13.90 -25.48
CA GLU A 210 14.08 15.27 -24.94
C GLU A 210 12.68 15.82 -24.62
N ARG A 211 11.68 15.43 -25.41
CA ARG A 211 10.31 15.92 -25.29
C ARG A 211 9.30 14.78 -25.38
N TRP A 212 8.27 14.81 -24.54
CA TRP A 212 7.12 13.91 -24.58
C TRP A 212 5.84 14.68 -24.84
N VAL A 213 4.98 14.16 -25.70
CA VAL A 213 3.74 14.82 -26.12
C VAL A 213 2.58 13.85 -26.05
N LEU A 214 1.46 14.30 -25.48
CA LEU A 214 0.20 13.57 -25.49
C LEU A 214 -0.97 14.53 -25.28
N GLY A 215 -2.05 14.36 -26.04
CA GLY A 215 -3.34 14.98 -25.72
C GLY A 215 -3.31 16.51 -25.57
N GLY A 216 -2.43 17.20 -26.29
CA GLY A 216 -2.27 18.65 -26.17
C GLY A 216 -1.31 19.11 -25.07
N TRP A 217 -0.62 18.20 -24.40
CA TRP A 217 0.44 18.49 -23.43
C TRP A 217 1.82 18.14 -23.99
N ALA A 218 2.82 18.95 -23.65
CA ALA A 218 4.22 18.67 -23.91
C ALA A 218 5.06 18.79 -22.63
N GLY A 219 5.88 17.78 -22.36
CA GLY A 219 6.79 17.72 -21.24
C GLY A 219 8.25 17.72 -21.66
N SER A 220 9.09 18.42 -20.90
CA SER A 220 10.55 18.40 -21.04
C SER A 220 11.22 18.68 -19.69
N VAL A 221 12.52 18.42 -19.60
CA VAL A 221 13.33 18.79 -18.42
C VAL A 221 14.36 19.84 -18.83
N ARG A 222 14.40 20.97 -18.12
CA ARG A 222 15.40 22.03 -18.31
C ARG A 222 16.07 22.34 -16.98
N ASP A 223 17.40 22.29 -16.94
CA ASP A 223 18.20 22.52 -15.73
C ASP A 223 17.74 21.67 -14.53
N GLY A 224 17.36 20.41 -14.80
CA GLY A 224 16.85 19.47 -13.79
C GLY A 224 15.41 19.70 -13.35
N ARG A 225 14.71 20.69 -13.92
CA ARG A 225 13.32 21.03 -13.57
C ARG A 225 12.32 20.53 -14.60
N LEU A 226 11.24 19.92 -14.13
CA LEU A 226 10.13 19.45 -14.96
C LEU A 226 9.30 20.64 -15.47
N GLN A 227 9.10 20.69 -16.79
CA GLN A 227 8.24 21.66 -17.46
C GLN A 227 7.16 20.92 -18.23
N ILE A 228 5.88 21.26 -17.96
CA ILE A 228 4.73 20.76 -18.70
C ILE A 228 3.94 21.95 -19.22
N GLU A 229 3.77 22.03 -20.54
CA GLU A 229 3.16 23.16 -21.23
C GLU A 229 2.06 22.67 -22.17
N PRO A 230 0.94 23.40 -22.30
CA PRO A 230 -0.05 23.09 -23.32
C PRO A 230 0.52 23.38 -24.71
N THR A 231 0.23 22.53 -25.69
CA THR A 231 0.61 22.74 -27.09
C THR A 231 -0.43 23.53 -27.87
N GLU A 232 -1.62 23.73 -27.30
CA GLU A 232 -2.76 24.44 -27.89
C GLU A 232 -3.41 25.41 -26.86
N PRO A 233 -4.20 26.41 -27.29
CA PRO A 233 -4.75 27.43 -26.38
C PRO A 233 -5.83 26.94 -25.40
N THR A 234 -6.51 25.84 -25.71
CA THR A 234 -7.52 25.24 -24.83
C THR A 234 -6.87 24.30 -23.85
N GLU A 235 -7.16 24.44 -22.55
CA GLU A 235 -6.62 23.57 -21.50
C GLU A 235 -6.99 22.10 -21.78
N PRO A 236 -6.00 21.23 -22.03
CA PRO A 236 -6.26 19.83 -22.33
C PRO A 236 -6.59 18.98 -21.09
N ASP A 237 -6.91 17.69 -21.31
CA ASP A 237 -7.32 16.74 -20.27
C ASP A 237 -6.24 16.57 -19.17
N GLU A 238 -6.65 16.57 -17.89
CA GLU A 238 -5.77 16.36 -16.73
C GLU A 238 -5.08 14.99 -16.77
N ALA A 239 -5.74 13.94 -17.24
CA ALA A 239 -5.18 12.59 -17.31
C ALA A 239 -3.95 12.53 -18.23
N ASP A 240 -3.99 13.22 -19.36
CA ASP A 240 -2.87 13.27 -20.29
C ASP A 240 -1.72 14.11 -19.74
N TRP A 241 -2.00 15.17 -18.97
CA TRP A 241 -0.99 15.92 -18.24
C TRP A 241 -0.17 15.01 -17.32
N TRP A 242 -0.85 14.18 -16.53
CA TRP A 242 -0.22 13.25 -15.60
C TRP A 242 0.66 12.22 -16.32
N ARG A 243 0.18 11.69 -17.45
CA ARG A 243 0.95 10.73 -18.27
C ARG A 243 2.21 11.37 -18.84
N VAL A 244 2.13 12.60 -19.35
CA VAL A 244 3.30 13.35 -19.86
C VAL A 244 4.28 13.67 -18.75
N ALA A 245 3.81 14.12 -17.59
CA ALA A 245 4.64 14.39 -16.43
C ALA A 245 5.41 13.15 -15.97
N ALA A 246 4.72 12.02 -15.84
CA ALA A 246 5.33 10.74 -15.48
C ALA A 246 6.39 10.29 -16.50
N ALA A 247 6.04 10.24 -17.79
CA ALA A 247 6.97 9.79 -18.83
C ALA A 247 8.24 10.65 -18.91
N THR A 248 8.07 11.98 -18.82
CA THR A 248 9.18 12.94 -18.84
C THR A 248 10.09 12.77 -17.63
N ALA A 249 9.50 12.71 -16.43
CA ALA A 249 10.26 12.57 -15.18
C ALA A 249 10.98 11.22 -15.08
N TRP A 250 10.31 10.13 -15.47
CA TRP A 250 10.89 8.79 -15.41
C TRP A 250 12.05 8.62 -16.39
N HIS A 251 11.95 9.19 -17.60
CA HIS A 251 13.07 9.17 -18.52
C HIS A 251 14.27 9.94 -17.97
N HIS A 252 14.04 11.13 -17.39
CA HIS A 252 15.11 11.89 -16.75
C HIS A 252 15.75 11.12 -15.58
N LEU A 253 14.94 10.48 -14.73
CA LEU A 253 15.42 9.67 -13.63
C LEU A 253 16.23 8.46 -14.12
N ASP A 254 15.77 7.78 -15.17
CA ASP A 254 16.46 6.62 -15.74
C ASP A 254 17.80 6.99 -16.40
N THR A 255 17.87 8.18 -17.00
CA THR A 255 19.08 8.64 -17.73
C THR A 255 20.10 9.31 -16.83
N THR A 256 19.67 10.02 -15.79
CA THR A 256 20.56 10.84 -14.95
C THR A 256 20.74 10.29 -13.54
N GLY A 257 19.83 9.43 -13.08
CA GLY A 257 19.76 9.00 -11.69
C GLY A 257 19.22 10.06 -10.71
N ALA A 258 18.80 11.23 -11.21
CA ALA A 258 18.28 12.32 -10.40
C ALA A 258 16.76 12.49 -10.57
N VAL A 259 16.06 12.81 -9.47
CA VAL A 259 14.64 13.16 -9.50
C VAL A 259 14.51 14.61 -9.97
N VAL A 260 13.55 14.87 -10.85
CA VAL A 260 13.26 16.22 -11.36
C VAL A 260 12.77 17.17 -10.27
N ASP A 261 13.16 18.45 -10.33
CA ASP A 261 12.54 19.52 -9.56
C ASP A 261 11.14 19.82 -10.11
N ILE A 262 10.13 19.77 -9.23
CA ILE A 262 8.73 20.07 -9.54
C ILE A 262 8.26 21.40 -8.95
N ALA A 263 9.15 22.21 -8.39
CA ALA A 263 8.80 23.49 -7.79
C ALA A 263 8.01 24.35 -8.78
N GLY A 264 6.93 24.98 -8.30
CA GLY A 264 6.09 25.86 -9.12
C GLY A 264 5.29 25.19 -10.24
N LEU A 265 5.39 23.87 -10.41
CA LEU A 265 4.55 23.14 -11.37
C LEU A 265 3.12 23.06 -10.84
N ARG A 266 2.14 23.28 -11.73
CA ARG A 266 0.72 23.25 -11.41
C ARG A 266 0.05 22.12 -12.16
N VAL A 267 -0.73 21.33 -11.42
CA VAL A 267 -1.62 20.32 -12.02
C VAL A 267 -2.86 21.05 -12.54
N PRO A 268 -3.27 20.85 -13.80
CA PRO A 268 -4.50 21.38 -14.37
C PRO A 268 -5.71 21.06 -13.48
N GLY A 269 -6.68 21.97 -13.39
CA GLY A 269 -7.92 21.74 -12.65
C GLY A 269 -7.81 21.64 -11.11
N ARG A 270 -6.62 21.74 -10.52
CA ARG A 270 -6.43 21.71 -9.05
C ARG A 270 -5.94 23.06 -8.51
N GLU A 271 -6.71 23.66 -7.59
CA GLU A 271 -6.42 25.00 -7.01
C GLU A 271 -5.21 25.04 -6.06
N ARG A 272 -4.72 23.89 -5.60
CA ARG A 272 -3.54 23.80 -4.72
C ARG A 272 -2.31 23.31 -5.50
N PRO A 273 -1.10 23.85 -5.22
CA PRO A 273 0.12 23.30 -5.79
C PRO A 273 0.22 21.82 -5.48
N ALA A 274 0.80 21.05 -6.40
CA ALA A 274 1.12 19.65 -6.15
C ALA A 274 1.96 19.57 -4.87
N ARG A 275 1.41 18.93 -3.83
CA ARG A 275 2.14 18.67 -2.59
C ARG A 275 3.10 17.51 -2.78
#